data_AF-A0A385BK02-F1
#
_entry.id   AF-A0A385BK02-F1
#
_cell.length_a   1.000
_cell.length_b   1.000
_cell.length_c   1.000
_cell.angle_alpha   90.00
_cell.angle_beta   90.00
_cell.angle_gamma   90.00
#
_symmetry.space_group_name_H-M   'P 1'
#
loop_
_entity.id
_entity.type
_entity.pdbx_description
1 polymer ?
#
loop_
_entity_poly.entity_id
_entity_poly.type
_entity_poly.pdbx_seq_one_letter_code
_entity_poly.pdbx_strand_id
1 'polypeptide(L)' 'MLNDRQSLILCGVMAGGIFVSGILDVLDSYLIKTLLTIIFLIILTNFFVVYSKSKKEKQNNLK' A
#
# COMPACT_ATOMS: atom_id res chain seq x y z
N MET A 1 14.36 -3.88 -15.71
CA MET A 1 13.15 -3.24 -16.26
C MET A 1 11.99 -3.57 -15.35
N LEU A 2 11.41 -2.57 -14.68
CA LEU A 2 10.13 -2.75 -14.01
C LEU A 2 9.11 -3.11 -15.10
N ASN A 3 8.49 -4.29 -15.00
CA ASN A 3 7.42 -4.69 -15.93
C ASN A 3 6.33 -3.61 -15.89
N ASP A 4 5.76 -3.19 -17.02
CA ASP A 4 4.85 -2.04 -17.13
C ASP A 4 3.74 -2.03 -16.07
N ARG A 5 3.28 -3.23 -15.70
CA ARG A 5 2.28 -3.44 -14.63
C ARG A 5 2.77 -3.05 -13.24
N GLN A 6 4.03 -3.32 -12.91
CA GLN A 6 4.64 -2.90 -11.64
C GLN A 6 4.80 -1.38 -11.60
N SER A 7 5.12 -0.73 -12.72
CA SER A 7 5.25 0.73 -12.80
C SER A 7 3.89 1.40 -12.56
N LEU A 8 2.83 0.87 -13.17
CA LEU A 8 1.44 1.32 -12.95
C LEU A 8 0.99 1.18 -11.49
N ILE A 9 1.29 0.03 -10.86
CA ILE A 9 1.00 -0.18 -9.44
C ILE A 9 1.78 0.80 -8.56
N LEU A 10 3.07 1.02 -8.85
CA LEU A 10 3.90 1.94 -8.10
C LEU A 10 3.41 3.39 -8.22
N CYS A 11 2.96 3.78 -9.41
CA CYS A 11 2.39 5.09 -9.67
C CYS A 11 1.06 5.28 -8.92
N GLY A 12 0.18 4.27 -8.93
CA GLY A 12 -1.06 4.29 -8.15
C GLY A 12 -0.82 4.38 -6.64
N VAL A 13 0.16 3.63 -6.12
CA VAL A 13 0.56 3.68 -4.70
C VAL A 13 1.15 5.05 -4.35
N MET A 14 1.98 5.65 -5.21
CA MET A 14 2.51 6.99 -5.01
C MET A 14 1.40 8.05 -4.98
N ALA A 15 0.53 8.07 -5.98
CA ALA A 15 -0.56 9.04 -6.06
C ALA A 15 -1.54 8.89 -4.89
N GLY A 16 -1.93 7.65 -4.57
CA GLY A 16 -2.78 7.36 -3.42
C GLY A 16 -2.12 7.72 -2.09
N GLY A 17 -0.83 7.43 -1.93
CA GLY A 17 -0.06 7.77 -0.74
C GLY A 17 0.01 9.27 -0.49
N ILE A 18 0.36 10.05 -1.53
CA ILE A 18 0.40 11.53 -1.44
C ILE A 18 -0.99 12.08 -1.10
N PHE A 19 -2.05 11.53 -1.71
CA PHE A 19 -3.42 11.96 -1.46
C PHE A 19 -3.85 11.72 -0.01
N VAL A 20 -3.61 10.50 0.50
CA VAL A 20 -3.92 10.16 1.89
C VAL A 20 -3.06 10.98 2.85
N SER A 21 -1.77 11.19 2.56
CA SER A 21 -0.90 12.05 3.36
C SER A 21 -1.37 13.51 3.41
N GLY A 22 -1.88 14.06 2.31
CA GLY A 22 -2.44 15.41 2.30
C GLY A 22 -3.70 15.55 3.16
N ILE A 23 -4.62 14.57 3.10
CA ILE A 23 -5.81 14.52 3.95
C ILE A 23 -5.42 14.38 5.42
N LEU A 24 -4.43 13.54 5.68
CA LEU A 24 -3.89 13.28 7.01
C LEU A 24 -3.22 14.53 7.60
N ASP A 25 -2.69 15.42 6.75
CA ASP A 25 -2.10 16.69 7.17
C ASP A 25 -3.13 17.78 7.49
N VAL A 26 -4.25 17.80 6.77
CA VAL A 26 -5.41 18.66 7.05
C VAL A 26 -6.03 18.38 8.43
N LEU A 27 -5.77 17.21 9.00
CA LEU A 27 -6.35 16.80 10.27
C LEU A 27 -5.54 17.36 11.45
N ASP A 28 -6.04 18.45 12.02
CA ASP A 28 -5.42 19.19 13.14
C ASP A 28 -5.20 18.33 14.41
N SER A 29 -6.06 17.31 14.61
CA SER A 29 -5.97 16.42 15.77
C SER A 29 -4.91 15.33 15.60
N TYR A 30 -3.80 15.46 16.34
CA TYR A 30 -2.71 14.48 16.41
C TYR A 30 -3.17 13.06 16.72
N LEU A 31 -4.15 12.90 17.63
CA LEU A 31 -4.70 11.60 17.99
C LEU A 31 -5.38 10.90 16.80
N ILE A 32 -6.18 11.63 16.04
CA ILE A 32 -6.91 11.07 14.90
C ILE A 32 -5.94 10.76 13.75
N LYS A 33 -4.96 11.65 13.52
CA LYS A 33 -3.85 11.45 12.58
C LYS A 33 -3.08 10.15 12.88
N THR A 34 -2.76 9.91 14.15
CA THR A 34 -2.03 8.71 14.58
C THR A 34 -2.87 7.44 14.39
N LEU A 35 -4.13 7.44 14.82
CA LEU A 35 -5.02 6.29 14.66
C LEU A 35 -5.25 5.92 13.19
N LEU A 36 -5.48 6.93 12.34
CA LEU A 36 -5.68 6.71 10.91
C LEU A 36 -4.42 6.14 10.24
N THR A 37 -3.24 6.63 10.64
CA THR A 37 -1.95 6.12 10.16
C THR A 37 -1.76 4.65 10.53
N ILE A 38 -2.07 4.26 11.78
CA ILE A 38 -1.96 2.87 12.24
C ILE A 38 -2.84 1.95 11.40
N ILE A 39 -4.11 2.31 11.20
CA ILE A 39 -5.06 1.53 10.39
C ILE A 39 -4.57 1.41 8.95
N PHE A 40 -4.08 2.51 8.37
CA PHE A 40 -3.52 2.51 7.01
C PHE A 40 -2.31 1.58 6.89
N LEU A 41 -1.42 1.55 7.89
CA LEU A 41 -0.25 0.69 7.93
C LEU A 41 -0.64 -0.80 8.03
N ILE A 42 -1.68 -1.11 8.80
CA ILE A 42 -2.25 -2.47 8.90
C ILE A 42 -2.81 -2.91 7.55
N ILE A 43 -3.56 -2.04 6.86
CA ILE A 43 -4.11 -2.32 5.53
C ILE A 43 -3.00 -2.53 4.51
N LEU A 44 -2.00 -1.64 4.48
CA LEU A 44 -0.82 -1.78 3.61
C LEU A 44 -0.08 -3.09 3.85
N THR A 45 0.15 -3.44 5.12
CA THR A 45 0.81 -4.69 5.50
C THR A 45 -0.01 -5.90 5.06
N ASN A 46 -1.32 -5.89 5.29
CA ASN A 46 -2.21 -6.97 4.88
C ASN A 46 -2.24 -7.13 3.35
N PHE A 47 -2.40 -6.02 2.63
CA PHE A 47 -2.38 -5.98 1.17
C PHE A 47 -1.06 -6.49 0.61
N PHE A 48 0.08 -6.07 1.18
CA PHE A 48 1.40 -6.53 0.78
C PHE A 48 1.60 -8.03 1.05
N VAL A 49 1.15 -8.53 2.20
CA VAL A 49 1.22 -9.95 2.54
C VAL A 49 0.37 -10.79 1.57
N VAL A 50 -0.86 -10.39 1.29
CA VAL A 50 -1.75 -11.07 0.34
C VAL A 50 -1.16 -11.03 -1.08
N TYR A 51 -0.68 -9.87 -1.52
CA TYR A 51 -0.04 -9.71 -2.83
C TYR A 51 1.22 -10.56 -2.97
N SER A 52 2.06 -10.60 -1.93
CA SER A 52 3.28 -11.42 -1.88
C SER A 52 2.96 -12.92 -1.85
N LYS A 53 1.91 -13.33 -1.13
CA LYS A 53 1.42 -14.73 -1.13
C LYS A 53 0.93 -15.15 -2.51
N SER A 54 0.17 -14.30 -3.20
CA SER A 54 -0.27 -14.52 -4.59
C SER A 54 0.90 -14.69 -5.55
N LYS A 55 2.00 -13.95 -5.35
CA LYS A 55 3.23 -14.10 -6.14
C LYS A 55 3.98 -15.41 -5.83
N LYS A 56 3.98 -15.88 -4.57
CA LYS A 56 4.61 -17.16 -4.18
C LYS A 56 3.83 -18.39 -4.66
N GLU A 57 2.50 -18.30 -4.77
CA GLU A 57 1.67 -19.39 -5.28
C GLU A 57 1.89 -19.65 -6.78
N LYS A 58 2.10 -18.58 -7.56
CA LYS A 58 2.50 -18.70 -8.99
C LYS A 58 3.90 -19.29 -9.20
N GLN A 59 4.76 -19.28 -8.19
CA GLN A 59 6.12 -19.83 -8.28
C GLN A 59 6.20 -21.30 -7.86
N ASN A 60 5.27 -21.80 -7.03
CA ASN A 60 5.24 -23.21 -6.60
C ASN A 60 4.43 -24.13 -7.52
N ASN A 61 3.46 -23.59 -8.28
CA ASN A 61 2.69 -24.38 -9.26
C ASN A 61 3.38 -24.52 -10.63
N LEU A 62 4.64 -24.09 -10.74
CA LEU A 62 5.48 -24.18 -11.94
C LEU A 62 6.81 -24.90 -11.65
N LYS A 63 6.83 -25.76 -10.63
CA LYS A 63 7.99 -26.58 -10.27
C LYS A 63 7.61 -28.06 -10.30
#